data_AF-A0A4V1F869-F1
#
_entry.id   AF-A0A4V1F869-F1
#
_cell.length_a   1.000
_cell.length_b   1.000
_cell.length_c   1.000
_cell.angle_alpha   90.00
_cell.angle_beta   90.00
_cell.angle_gamma   90.00
#
_symmetry.space_group_name_H-M   'P 1'
#
loop_
_entity.id
_entity.type
_entity.pdbx_description
1 polymer ?
#
loop_
_entity_poly.entity_id
_entity_poly.type
_entity_poly.pdbx_seq_one_letter_code
_entity_poly.pdbx_strand_id
1 'polypeptide(L)'
;MTQGAEDGVRIGLSAVVMTLKDRQAVVLTTPTEDGSRALPFGPFDPVRDRTFERALRDFVTAQTGFRLGFVEQLYTFGDAGRASPRATPGPGRHREVSVGYLALTPDATEGQTHDARWDAVFEFFPWEDRRGGHDARITEGLHAWADGDEHRLARARALFALTPEHRWNEERVLERYELLYEARLVAEAWRDADLSPTQPMPGRIMSSDHRRILATALGRLRSKLKYRPVLFDLTPGVFTLSELQAGAEAVSGLSLHKQNFRRGVERTGLVEPTGQLSSTTGGRPAELFRFKGVDAQTGAAPGLSLPAQR
;
A
#
# COMPACT_ATOMS: atom_id res chain seq x y z
N MET A 1 46.10 18.48 -4.37
CA MET A 1 45.02 18.64 -3.38
C MET A 1 44.01 17.53 -3.63
N THR A 2 44.08 16.46 -2.84
CA THR A 2 43.11 15.38 -2.80
C THR A 2 41.80 15.96 -2.26
N GLN A 3 40.79 16.17 -3.10
CA GLN A 3 39.43 16.40 -2.63
C GLN A 3 39.04 15.16 -1.82
N GLY A 4 38.90 15.34 -0.50
CA GLY A 4 38.29 14.33 0.35
C GLY A 4 36.92 14.02 -0.23
N ALA A 5 36.65 12.74 -0.49
CA ALA A 5 35.33 12.31 -0.90
C ALA A 5 34.40 12.55 0.29
N GLU A 6 33.61 13.62 0.25
CA GLU A 6 32.70 13.94 1.35
C GLU A 6 31.65 12.83 1.51
N ASP A 7 31.62 12.26 2.71
CA ASP A 7 30.50 11.48 3.20
C ASP A 7 29.25 12.37 3.11
N GLY A 8 28.27 11.95 2.32
CA GLY A 8 27.06 12.74 2.04
C GLY A 8 25.80 11.92 2.15
N VAL A 9 24.68 12.58 2.47
CA VAL A 9 23.34 11.98 2.46
C VAL A 9 22.68 12.23 1.11
N ARG A 10 22.21 11.18 0.44
CA ARG A 10 21.37 11.26 -0.75
C ARG A 10 19.92 11.11 -0.32
N ILE A 11 19.08 12.03 -0.78
CA ILE A 11 17.63 11.95 -0.57
C ILE A 11 17.01 11.30 -1.80
N GLY A 12 16.47 10.10 -1.62
CA GLY A 12 15.59 9.44 -2.58
C GLY A 12 14.14 9.76 -2.24
N LEU A 13 13.29 9.84 -3.25
CA LEU A 13 11.86 10.04 -3.11
C LEU A 13 11.15 8.85 -3.74
N SER A 14 10.12 8.31 -3.09
CA SER A 14 9.29 7.21 -3.61
C SER A 14 7.81 7.57 -3.52
N ALA A 15 7.06 7.29 -4.58
CA ALA A 15 5.61 7.52 -4.62
C ALA A 15 4.84 6.21 -4.56
N VAL A 16 3.96 6.08 -3.58
CA VAL A 16 2.91 5.05 -3.55
C VAL A 16 1.65 5.67 -4.11
N VAL A 17 1.32 5.35 -5.36
CA VAL A 17 0.07 5.79 -6.00
C VAL A 17 -0.90 4.62 -5.99
N MET A 18 -2.06 4.77 -5.34
CA MET A 18 -3.04 3.71 -5.18
C MET A 18 -4.41 4.11 -5.72
N THR A 19 -5.14 3.13 -6.25
CA THR A 19 -6.51 3.25 -6.75
C THR A 19 -7.24 1.92 -6.65
N LEU A 20 -8.53 1.91 -6.98
CA LEU A 20 -9.31 0.70 -7.17
C LEU A 20 -9.45 0.42 -8.66
N LYS A 21 -9.07 -0.78 -9.08
CA LYS A 21 -9.24 -1.25 -10.46
C LYS A 21 -9.72 -2.70 -10.42
N ASP A 22 -10.74 -3.02 -11.21
CA ASP A 22 -11.28 -4.38 -11.33
C ASP A 22 -11.59 -5.06 -9.98
N ARG A 23 -12.15 -4.29 -9.02
CA ARG A 23 -12.47 -4.73 -7.65
C ARG A 23 -11.25 -5.11 -6.81
N GLN A 24 -10.06 -4.65 -7.18
CA GLN A 24 -8.81 -4.82 -6.46
C GLN A 24 -8.22 -3.47 -6.07
N ALA A 25 -7.52 -3.42 -4.93
CA ALA A 25 -6.64 -2.33 -4.61
C ALA A 25 -5.33 -2.55 -5.38
N VAL A 26 -4.99 -1.59 -6.22
CA VAL A 26 -3.81 -1.65 -7.08
C VAL A 26 -2.86 -0.50 -6.75
N VAL A 27 -1.57 -0.71 -7.01
CA VAL A 27 -0.51 0.28 -6.86
C VAL A 27 0.18 0.49 -8.21
N LEU A 28 0.52 1.74 -8.53
CA LEU A 28 1.30 2.07 -9.71
C LEU A 28 2.75 1.61 -9.50
N THR A 29 3.26 0.82 -10.43
CA THR A 29 4.62 0.29 -10.41
C THR A 29 5.34 0.58 -11.71
N THR A 30 6.66 0.61 -11.63
CA THR A 30 7.59 0.68 -12.77
C THR A 30 8.45 -0.58 -12.80
N PRO A 31 8.87 -1.06 -13.97
CA PRO A 31 9.89 -2.09 -14.04
C PRO A 31 11.26 -1.49 -13.68
N THR A 32 12.16 -2.33 -13.19
CA THR A 32 13.58 -2.00 -13.00
C THR A 32 14.44 -2.81 -13.95
N GLU A 33 15.73 -2.47 -14.05
CA GLU A 33 16.67 -3.11 -14.99
C GLU A 33 16.81 -4.63 -14.77
N ASP A 34 16.65 -5.10 -13.54
CA ASP A 34 16.69 -6.53 -13.19
C ASP A 34 15.34 -7.25 -13.41
N GLY A 35 14.34 -6.55 -13.95
CA GLY A 35 12.99 -7.06 -14.20
C GLY A 35 12.07 -7.08 -12.97
N SER A 36 12.57 -6.70 -11.79
CA SER A 36 11.74 -6.57 -10.59
C SER A 36 10.84 -5.33 -10.65
N ARG A 37 9.78 -5.30 -9.83
CA ARG A 37 8.85 -4.16 -9.74
C ARG A 37 9.33 -3.16 -8.69
N ALA A 38 9.19 -1.88 -9.00
CA ALA A 38 9.45 -0.79 -8.08
C ALA A 38 8.24 0.15 -7.98
N LEU A 39 8.16 0.88 -6.87
CA LEU A 39 7.35 2.10 -6.83
C LEU A 39 7.99 3.14 -7.76
N PRO A 40 7.27 4.08 -8.37
CA PRO A 40 7.90 5.25 -8.97
C PRO A 40 8.84 5.93 -7.97
N PHE A 41 10.12 6.12 -8.34
CA PHE A 41 11.14 6.63 -7.43
C PHE A 41 12.16 7.51 -8.14
N GLY A 42 12.79 8.45 -7.44
CA GLY A 42 13.83 9.30 -8.05
C GLY A 42 14.65 10.07 -7.01
N PRO A 43 15.84 10.56 -7.38
CA PRO A 43 16.65 11.38 -6.49
C PRO A 43 16.08 12.80 -6.37
N PHE A 44 16.24 13.40 -5.19
CA PHE A 44 16.10 14.84 -5.01
C PHE A 44 17.45 15.53 -5.26
N ASP A 45 17.45 16.54 -6.13
CA ASP A 45 18.60 17.39 -6.40
C ASP A 45 18.34 18.80 -5.83
N PRO A 46 19.04 19.24 -4.76
CA PRO A 46 18.80 20.55 -4.15
C PRO A 46 19.15 21.75 -5.06
N VAL A 47 19.94 21.54 -6.12
CA VAL A 47 20.29 22.60 -7.09
C VAL A 47 19.17 22.79 -8.10
N ARG A 48 18.57 21.70 -8.57
CA ARG A 48 17.54 21.71 -9.61
C ARG A 48 16.12 21.77 -9.04
N ASP A 49 15.88 21.07 -7.95
CA ASP A 49 14.54 20.77 -7.45
C ASP A 49 14.18 21.71 -6.29
N ARG A 50 13.18 22.57 -6.52
CA ARG A 50 12.75 23.58 -5.52
C ARG A 50 12.13 22.96 -4.27
N THR A 51 11.41 21.84 -4.42
CA THR A 51 10.74 21.13 -3.32
C THR A 51 10.72 19.64 -3.61
N PHE A 52 10.62 18.80 -2.56
CA PHE A 52 10.44 17.35 -2.72
C PHE A 52 9.19 17.02 -3.52
N GLU A 53 8.08 17.69 -3.24
CA GLU A 53 6.82 17.45 -3.94
C GLU A 53 6.92 17.73 -5.45
N ARG A 54 7.64 18.79 -5.85
CA ARG A 54 7.83 19.08 -7.27
C ARG A 54 8.67 18.00 -7.95
N ALA A 55 9.80 17.63 -7.35
CA ALA A 55 10.63 16.53 -7.85
C ALA A 55 9.83 15.23 -7.98
N LEU A 56 9.04 14.89 -6.96
CA LEU A 56 8.12 13.74 -6.95
C LEU A 56 7.17 13.75 -8.15
N ARG A 57 6.46 14.86 -8.36
CA ARG A 57 5.53 15.00 -9.50
C ARG A 57 6.25 14.84 -10.83
N ASP A 58 7.42 15.47 -10.98
CA ASP A 58 8.19 15.48 -12.21
C ASP A 58 8.66 14.06 -12.58
N PHE A 59 9.29 13.31 -11.66
CA PHE A 59 9.75 11.96 -11.99
C PHE A 59 8.61 10.95 -12.11
N VAL A 60 7.51 11.07 -11.35
CA VAL A 60 6.38 10.16 -11.50
C VAL A 60 5.75 10.33 -12.88
N THR A 61 5.53 11.56 -13.33
CA THR A 61 5.01 11.82 -14.68
C THR A 61 5.99 11.35 -15.75
N ALA A 62 7.29 11.58 -15.59
CA ALA A 62 8.28 11.12 -16.56
C ALA A 62 8.36 9.58 -16.66
N GLN A 63 8.25 8.87 -15.54
CA GLN A 63 8.39 7.40 -15.52
C GLN A 63 7.12 6.66 -15.91
N THR A 64 5.95 7.24 -15.68
CA THR A 64 4.68 6.50 -15.78
C THR A 64 3.66 7.15 -16.71
N GLY A 65 3.87 8.40 -17.12
CA GLY A 65 2.87 9.23 -17.78
C GLY A 65 1.77 9.73 -16.84
N PHE A 66 1.70 9.23 -15.60
CA PHE A 66 0.67 9.58 -14.63
C PHE A 66 0.96 10.92 -13.97
N ARG A 67 -0.07 11.78 -13.89
CA ARG A 67 0.02 13.08 -13.20
C ARG A 67 -0.60 12.97 -11.83
N LEU A 68 0.22 13.16 -10.79
CA LEU A 68 -0.23 13.12 -9.40
C LEU A 68 -1.25 14.24 -9.13
N GLY A 69 -2.32 13.90 -8.42
CA GLY A 69 -3.24 14.87 -7.82
C GLY A 69 -2.74 15.32 -6.45
N PHE A 70 -3.52 15.10 -5.40
CA PHE A 70 -3.08 15.31 -4.03
C PHE A 70 -2.04 14.27 -3.59
N VAL A 71 -1.03 14.71 -2.83
CA VAL A 71 0.00 13.83 -2.25
C VAL A 71 0.17 14.16 -0.78
N GLU A 72 0.44 13.13 0.03
CA GLU A 72 0.73 13.26 1.45
C GLU A 72 2.05 12.56 1.76
N GLN A 73 2.94 13.22 2.51
CA GLN A 73 4.17 12.57 2.98
C GLN A 73 3.82 11.47 3.98
N LEU A 74 4.35 10.27 3.75
CA LEU A 74 4.13 9.10 4.60
C LEU A 74 5.12 9.05 5.76
N TYR A 75 6.39 8.85 5.42
CA TYR A 75 7.47 8.58 6.36
C TYR A 75 8.83 8.80 5.67
N THR A 76 9.87 8.95 6.48
CA THR A 76 11.26 9.05 6.02
C THR A 76 12.03 7.82 6.50
N PHE A 77 12.52 7.03 5.56
CA PHE A 77 13.24 5.78 5.77
C PHE A 77 14.73 6.03 5.63
N GLY A 78 15.50 5.72 6.68
CA GLY A 78 16.94 6.00 6.71
C GLY A 78 17.72 4.87 7.34
N ASP A 79 17.22 3.62 7.29
CA ASP A 79 17.81 2.44 7.89
C ASP A 79 19.02 1.92 7.09
N ALA A 80 20.05 1.43 7.79
CA ALA A 80 21.25 0.93 7.13
C ALA A 80 20.99 -0.45 6.53
N GLY A 81 21.45 -0.67 5.29
CA GLY A 81 21.37 -1.99 4.63
C GLY A 81 20.01 -2.34 4.02
N ARG A 82 18.98 -1.50 4.16
CA ARG A 82 17.63 -1.76 3.63
C ARG A 82 17.41 -1.21 2.21
N ALA A 83 18.33 -0.38 1.72
CA ALA A 83 18.30 0.19 0.37
C ALA A 83 19.12 -0.64 -0.64
N SER A 84 19.16 -1.97 -0.50
CA SER A 84 19.92 -2.86 -1.39
C SER A 84 18.96 -3.70 -2.24
N PRO A 85 19.12 -3.81 -3.58
CA PRO A 85 19.88 -2.88 -4.40
C PRO A 85 19.32 -1.47 -4.24
N ARG A 86 20.15 -0.46 -4.48
CA ARG A 86 19.73 0.94 -4.39
C ARG A 86 18.64 1.22 -5.39
N ALA A 87 17.61 1.94 -4.96
CA ALA A 87 16.64 2.49 -5.87
C ALA A 87 17.32 3.51 -6.78
N THR A 88 18.02 4.51 -6.22
CA THR A 88 18.60 5.59 -7.01
C THR A 88 20.02 5.28 -7.54
N PRO A 89 20.30 5.50 -8.85
CA PRO A 89 21.66 5.41 -9.39
C PRO A 89 22.61 6.43 -8.74
N GLY A 90 23.86 6.03 -8.48
CA GLY A 90 24.90 6.94 -8.01
C GLY A 90 26.02 6.27 -7.22
N PRO A 91 27.10 7.02 -6.90
CA PRO A 91 28.30 6.45 -6.28
C PRO A 91 28.01 5.76 -4.93
N GLY A 92 28.71 4.64 -4.71
CA GLY A 92 28.61 3.72 -3.56
C GLY A 92 28.78 4.32 -2.17
N ARG A 93 29.20 5.57 -2.04
CA ARG A 93 29.71 6.15 -0.78
C ARG A 93 28.69 6.95 0.05
N HIS A 94 27.47 7.16 -0.45
CA HIS A 94 26.48 8.00 0.23
C HIS A 94 25.45 7.20 1.03
N ARG A 95 25.04 7.75 2.18
CA ARG A 95 23.88 7.26 2.94
C ARG A 95 22.61 7.63 2.19
N GLU A 96 21.79 6.64 1.85
CA GLU A 96 20.48 6.88 1.24
C GLU A 96 19.41 7.08 2.32
N VAL A 97 18.63 8.15 2.18
CA VAL A 97 17.43 8.44 2.95
C VAL A 97 16.28 8.52 1.96
N SER A 98 15.32 7.60 2.06
CA SER A 98 14.14 7.57 1.21
C SER A 98 12.97 8.30 1.88
N VAL A 99 12.30 9.20 1.16
CA VAL A 99 11.09 9.88 1.63
C VAL A 99 9.90 9.33 0.83
N GLY A 100 9.00 8.64 1.52
CA GLY A 100 7.81 8.05 0.92
C GLY A 100 6.64 9.04 0.88
N TYR A 101 5.91 9.03 -0.22
CA TYR A 101 4.67 9.78 -0.41
C TYR A 101 3.51 8.85 -0.77
N LEU A 102 2.30 9.16 -0.31
CA LEU A 102 1.07 8.50 -0.69
C LEU A 102 0.24 9.43 -1.56
N ALA A 103 -0.19 8.91 -2.70
CA ALA A 103 -1.17 9.53 -3.58
C ALA A 103 -2.35 8.57 -3.77
N LEU A 104 -3.56 9.08 -3.65
CA LEU A 104 -4.79 8.33 -3.96
C LEU A 104 -5.43 8.96 -5.19
N THR A 105 -5.95 8.13 -6.08
CA THR A 105 -6.62 8.59 -7.30
C THR A 105 -7.90 7.80 -7.55
N PRO A 106 -9.01 8.46 -7.96
CA PRO A 106 -10.26 7.77 -8.24
C PRO A 106 -10.18 6.95 -9.54
N ASP A 107 -9.25 7.34 -10.43
CA ASP A 107 -9.10 6.73 -11.75
C ASP A 107 -7.68 6.22 -11.97
N ALA A 108 -7.59 4.95 -12.38
CA ALA A 108 -6.45 4.42 -13.12
C ALA A 108 -6.56 4.92 -14.57
N THR A 109 -6.08 6.13 -14.85
CA THR A 109 -6.05 6.65 -16.24
C THR A 109 -5.39 5.63 -17.16
N GLU A 110 -5.99 5.33 -18.31
CA GLU A 110 -5.34 4.48 -19.31
C GLU A 110 -4.25 5.27 -20.06
N GLY A 111 -3.22 4.58 -20.55
CA GLY A 111 -2.10 5.22 -21.27
C GLY A 111 -0.83 5.38 -20.45
N GLN A 112 -0.56 4.50 -19.48
CA GLN A 112 0.77 4.41 -18.88
C GLN A 112 1.83 4.27 -19.97
N THR A 113 2.86 5.11 -19.91
CA THR A 113 4.04 5.00 -20.77
C THR A 113 5.13 4.19 -20.07
N HIS A 114 6.15 3.75 -20.81
CA HIS A 114 7.36 3.14 -20.25
C HIS A 114 7.13 1.91 -19.36
N ASP A 115 6.23 1.01 -19.78
CA ASP A 115 5.93 -0.27 -19.11
C ASP A 115 5.43 -0.15 -17.66
N ALA A 116 5.02 1.04 -17.22
CA ALA A 116 4.36 1.25 -15.94
C ALA A 116 3.01 0.52 -15.90
N ARG A 117 2.67 -0.06 -14.74
CA ARG A 117 1.48 -0.91 -14.57
C ARG A 117 0.77 -0.64 -13.26
N TRP A 118 -0.49 -1.03 -13.21
CA TRP A 118 -1.25 -1.16 -11.98
C TRP A 118 -1.18 -2.61 -11.53
N ASP A 119 -0.36 -2.89 -10.51
CA ASP A 119 -0.23 -4.22 -9.92
C ASP A 119 -1.11 -4.33 -8.67
N ALA A 120 -1.75 -5.48 -8.46
CA ALA A 120 -2.57 -5.70 -7.27
C ALA A 120 -1.71 -5.70 -6.00
N VAL A 121 -2.15 -4.96 -4.98
CA VAL A 121 -1.40 -4.82 -3.71
C VAL A 121 -1.17 -6.17 -3.04
N PHE A 122 -2.15 -7.06 -3.11
CA PHE A 122 -2.04 -8.40 -2.52
C PHE A 122 -1.16 -9.37 -3.33
N GLU A 123 -0.69 -9.02 -4.53
CA GLU A 123 0.42 -9.76 -5.15
C GLU A 123 1.71 -9.54 -4.36
N PHE A 124 1.93 -8.35 -3.78
CA PHE A 124 3.10 -8.04 -2.95
C PHE A 124 2.94 -8.52 -1.49
N PHE A 125 1.71 -8.50 -0.96
CA PHE A 125 1.39 -8.93 0.41
C PHE A 125 0.24 -9.95 0.42
N PRO A 126 0.45 -11.19 -0.06
CA PRO A 126 -0.61 -12.18 -0.13
C PRO A 126 -1.20 -12.53 1.25
N TRP A 127 -0.42 -12.37 2.32
CA TRP A 127 -0.88 -12.59 3.70
C TRP A 127 -1.81 -11.51 4.25
N GLU A 128 -1.90 -10.36 3.58
CA GLU A 128 -2.82 -9.27 3.96
C GLU A 128 -4.23 -9.49 3.40
N ASP A 129 -4.41 -10.42 2.44
CA ASP A 129 -5.74 -10.82 1.96
C ASP A 129 -6.28 -11.98 2.80
N ARG A 130 -7.10 -11.66 3.80
CA ARG A 130 -7.71 -12.64 4.70
C ARG A 130 -8.98 -13.25 4.13
N ARG A 131 -9.46 -12.78 2.98
CA ARG A 131 -10.69 -13.28 2.35
C ARG A 131 -10.54 -14.72 1.86
N GLY A 132 -9.31 -15.11 1.51
CA GLY A 132 -8.94 -16.47 1.08
C GLY A 132 -8.44 -17.40 2.19
N GLY A 133 -8.45 -16.97 3.46
CA GLY A 133 -7.88 -17.72 4.58
C GLY A 133 -6.45 -17.32 4.94
N HIS A 134 -5.71 -18.18 5.65
CA HIS A 134 -4.33 -17.93 6.07
C HIS A 134 -3.35 -18.87 5.36
N ASP A 135 -2.15 -18.37 5.07
CA ASP A 135 -1.06 -19.18 4.51
C ASP A 135 -0.36 -19.94 5.65
N ALA A 136 -0.55 -21.26 5.71
CA ALA A 136 0.03 -22.10 6.74
C ALA A 136 1.56 -22.03 6.78
N ARG A 137 2.22 -21.80 5.64
CA ARG A 137 3.69 -21.70 5.55
C ARG A 137 4.24 -20.51 6.32
N ILE A 138 3.48 -19.42 6.39
CA ILE A 138 3.85 -18.25 7.19
C ILE A 138 3.74 -18.59 8.68
N THR A 139 2.66 -19.24 9.09
CA THR A 139 2.48 -19.69 10.48
C THR A 139 3.59 -20.63 10.91
N GLU A 140 3.88 -21.66 10.12
CA GLU A 140 4.95 -22.63 10.37
C GLU A 140 6.32 -21.95 10.43
N GLY A 141 6.62 -21.06 9.48
CA GLY A 141 7.86 -20.29 9.46
C GLY A 141 8.03 -19.39 10.67
N LEU A 142 6.97 -18.74 11.15
CA LEU A 142 7.01 -17.90 12.35
C LEU A 142 7.21 -18.74 13.63
N HIS A 143 6.61 -19.93 13.70
CA HIS A 143 6.87 -20.86 14.80
C HIS A 143 8.32 -21.36 14.80
N ALA A 144 8.87 -21.71 13.63
CA ALA A 144 10.26 -22.12 13.50
C ALA A 144 11.23 -20.99 13.86
N TRP A 145 10.97 -19.76 13.41
CA TRP A 145 11.77 -18.57 13.78
C TRP A 145 11.72 -18.25 15.28
N ALA A 146 10.57 -18.49 15.91
CA ALA A 146 10.43 -18.24 17.34
C ALA A 146 11.22 -19.25 18.19
N ASP A 147 11.40 -20.48 17.72
CA ASP A 147 12.25 -21.51 18.36
C ASP A 147 11.98 -21.69 19.87
N GLY A 148 10.69 -21.70 20.24
CA GLY A 148 10.25 -21.82 21.63
C GLY A 148 10.37 -20.55 22.49
N ASP A 149 10.88 -19.43 21.95
CA ASP A 149 10.87 -18.13 22.63
C ASP A 149 9.44 -17.56 22.72
N GLU A 150 8.91 -17.47 23.94
CA GLU A 150 7.53 -17.00 24.16
C GLU A 150 7.31 -15.53 23.79
N HIS A 151 8.33 -14.66 23.86
CA HIS A 151 8.17 -13.27 23.41
C HIS A 151 8.02 -13.19 21.90
N ARG A 152 8.82 -13.97 21.16
CA ARG A 152 8.71 -14.09 19.69
C ARG A 152 7.37 -14.69 19.29
N LEU A 153 6.95 -15.77 19.95
CA LEU A 153 5.64 -16.40 19.71
C LEU A 153 4.50 -15.44 20.02
N ALA A 154 4.52 -14.71 21.14
CA ALA A 154 3.50 -13.72 21.47
C ALA A 154 3.39 -12.63 20.41
N ARG A 155 4.52 -12.13 19.89
CA ARG A 155 4.55 -11.14 18.80
C ARG A 155 3.94 -11.72 17.51
N ALA A 156 4.27 -12.95 17.14
CA ALA A 156 3.68 -13.62 15.97
C ALA A 156 2.17 -13.82 16.12
N ARG A 157 1.72 -14.34 17.28
CA ARG A 157 0.31 -14.53 17.62
C ARG A 157 -0.48 -13.22 17.53
N ALA A 158 0.06 -12.13 18.08
CA ALA A 158 -0.57 -10.82 18.07
C ALA A 158 -0.64 -10.16 16.69
N LEU A 159 0.38 -10.36 15.85
CA LEU A 159 0.44 -9.73 14.52
C LEU A 159 -0.38 -10.49 13.47
N PHE A 160 -0.37 -11.82 13.52
CA PHE A 160 -1.00 -12.70 12.54
C PHE A 160 -2.31 -13.34 13.00
N ALA A 161 -2.76 -13.05 14.23
CA ALA A 161 -3.96 -13.63 14.82
C ALA A 161 -3.94 -15.17 14.79
N LEU A 162 -2.81 -15.76 15.22
CA LEU A 162 -2.56 -17.20 15.13
C LEU A 162 -3.33 -18.04 16.18
N THR A 163 -3.98 -17.39 17.14
CA THR A 163 -4.82 -18.05 18.15
C THR A 163 -6.18 -17.36 18.27
N PRO A 164 -7.24 -18.05 18.77
CA PRO A 164 -8.58 -17.49 18.87
C PRO A 164 -8.70 -16.20 19.71
N GLU A 165 -7.74 -15.97 20.60
CA GLU A 165 -7.73 -14.83 21.52
C GLU A 165 -7.24 -13.54 20.85
N HIS A 166 -6.49 -13.66 19.75
CA HIS A 166 -5.93 -12.53 19.03
C HIS A 166 -6.82 -12.16 17.85
N ARG A 167 -7.14 -10.88 17.74
CA ARG A 167 -7.88 -10.33 16.60
C ARG A 167 -6.94 -9.77 15.56
N TRP A 168 -7.26 -9.98 14.29
CA TRP A 168 -6.53 -9.35 13.19
C TRP A 168 -6.71 -7.84 13.23
N ASN A 169 -5.61 -7.11 13.29
CA ASN A 169 -5.61 -5.66 13.12
C ASN A 169 -5.04 -5.33 11.74
N GLU A 170 -5.91 -4.90 10.84
CA GLU A 170 -5.61 -4.59 9.45
C GLU A 170 -4.59 -3.46 9.28
N GLU A 171 -4.43 -2.57 10.27
CA GLU A 171 -3.52 -1.43 10.19
C GLU A 171 -2.05 -1.82 10.37
N ARG A 172 -1.76 -2.95 11.02
CA ARG A 172 -0.40 -3.41 11.39
C ARG A 172 0.38 -4.04 10.23
N VAL A 173 0.21 -3.50 9.03
CA VAL A 173 0.80 -4.02 7.78
C VAL A 173 2.33 -3.95 7.84
N LEU A 174 2.88 -2.80 8.26
CA LEU A 174 4.32 -2.62 8.37
C LEU A 174 4.92 -3.57 9.41
N GLU A 175 4.32 -3.69 10.60
CA GLU A 175 4.84 -4.57 11.64
C GLU A 175 4.80 -6.04 11.26
N ARG A 176 3.78 -6.46 10.49
CA ARG A 176 3.76 -7.80 9.90
C ARG A 176 4.88 -7.97 8.88
N TYR A 177 5.06 -7.03 7.97
CA TYR A 177 6.16 -7.07 7.00
C TYR A 177 7.54 -7.14 7.70
N GLU A 178 7.77 -6.31 8.72
CA GLU A 178 9.02 -6.31 9.50
C GLU A 178 9.23 -7.63 10.25
N LEU A 179 8.17 -8.23 10.80
CA LEU A 179 8.27 -9.55 11.43
C LEU A 179 8.66 -10.63 10.42
N LEU A 180 8.06 -10.63 9.22
CA LEU A 180 8.43 -11.59 8.18
C LEU A 180 9.86 -11.35 7.67
N TYR A 181 10.29 -10.08 7.58
CA TYR A 181 11.66 -9.72 7.24
C TYR A 181 12.65 -10.26 8.28
N GLU A 182 12.40 -10.02 9.57
CA GLU A 182 13.20 -10.54 10.67
C GLU A 182 13.25 -12.08 10.69
N ALA A 183 12.13 -12.73 10.37
CA ALA A 183 12.01 -14.18 10.28
C ALA A 183 12.57 -14.79 8.98
N ARG A 184 13.11 -13.98 8.05
CA ARG A 184 13.55 -14.39 6.71
C ARG A 184 12.46 -15.11 5.90
N LEU A 185 11.21 -14.72 6.10
CA LEU A 185 10.02 -15.22 5.39
C LEU A 185 9.63 -14.31 4.21
N VAL A 186 10.57 -13.49 3.75
CA VAL A 186 10.45 -12.61 2.58
C VAL A 186 11.78 -12.54 1.85
N ALA A 187 11.75 -12.42 0.53
CA ALA A 187 12.95 -12.47 -0.31
C ALA A 187 13.93 -11.32 -0.03
N GLU A 188 13.44 -10.13 0.30
CA GLU A 188 14.24 -8.96 0.60
C GLU A 188 15.16 -9.20 1.80
N ALA A 189 14.75 -9.98 2.79
CA ALA A 189 15.60 -10.32 3.95
C ALA A 189 16.82 -11.19 3.56
N TRP A 190 16.68 -12.01 2.52
CA TRP A 190 17.77 -12.82 1.99
C TRP A 190 18.69 -11.98 1.11
N ARG A 191 18.10 -11.19 0.21
CA ARG A 191 18.80 -10.26 -0.68
C ARG A 191 19.67 -9.27 0.10
N ASP A 192 19.11 -8.64 1.13
CA ASP A 192 19.80 -7.63 1.94
C ASP A 192 20.92 -8.24 2.80
N ALA A 193 20.88 -9.56 3.02
CA ALA A 193 21.92 -10.33 3.69
C ALA A 193 22.94 -10.97 2.72
N ASP A 194 22.82 -10.72 1.41
CA ASP A 194 23.61 -11.36 0.35
C ASP A 194 23.53 -12.90 0.38
N LEU A 195 22.31 -13.41 0.62
CA LEU A 195 21.98 -14.83 0.68
C LEU A 195 20.88 -15.19 -0.32
N SER A 196 20.78 -16.47 -0.66
CA SER A 196 19.70 -17.01 -1.49
C SER A 196 18.63 -17.70 -0.64
N PRO A 197 17.32 -17.46 -0.88
CA PRO A 197 16.26 -18.17 -0.18
C PRO A 197 16.37 -19.69 -0.38
N THR A 198 16.15 -20.44 0.69
CA THR A 198 16.13 -21.92 0.67
C THR A 198 14.77 -22.49 0.25
N GLN A 199 13.74 -21.64 0.20
CA GLN A 199 12.38 -21.99 -0.18
C GLN A 199 11.73 -20.81 -0.93
N PRO A 200 10.67 -21.06 -1.72
CA PRO A 200 9.91 -19.98 -2.36
C PRO A 200 9.35 -18.99 -1.33
N MET A 201 9.61 -17.70 -1.55
CA MET A 201 9.14 -16.64 -0.66
C MET A 201 7.72 -16.17 -1.04
N PRO A 202 6.87 -15.83 -0.07
CA PRO A 202 5.53 -15.33 -0.33
C PRO A 202 5.55 -13.92 -0.93
N GLY A 203 4.68 -13.75 -1.93
CA GLY A 203 4.44 -12.46 -2.60
C GLY A 203 5.51 -12.11 -3.63
N ARG A 204 5.15 -11.19 -4.53
CA ARG A 204 6.06 -10.60 -5.49
C ARG A 204 7.03 -9.67 -4.76
N ILE A 205 8.30 -9.73 -5.16
CA ILE A 205 9.37 -8.88 -4.62
C ILE A 205 9.29 -7.46 -5.17
N MET A 206 9.80 -6.49 -4.43
CA MET A 206 10.08 -5.15 -4.97
C MET A 206 11.56 -4.79 -4.83
N SER A 207 12.06 -3.92 -5.71
CA SER A 207 13.41 -3.37 -5.63
C SER A 207 13.58 -2.50 -4.38
N SER A 208 14.80 -2.44 -3.81
CA SER A 208 15.11 -1.65 -2.61
C SER A 208 14.16 -1.95 -1.43
N ASP A 209 13.86 -0.95 -0.60
CA ASP A 209 12.90 -0.94 0.49
C ASP A 209 11.45 -0.66 0.04
N HIS A 210 11.15 -0.67 -1.26
CA HIS A 210 9.84 -0.26 -1.76
C HIS A 210 8.66 -1.08 -1.22
N ARG A 211 8.85 -2.39 -0.96
CA ARG A 211 7.80 -3.21 -0.34
C ARG A 211 7.51 -2.77 1.11
N ARG A 212 8.51 -2.28 1.83
CA ARG A 212 8.34 -1.67 3.16
C ARG A 212 7.60 -0.33 3.10
N ILE A 213 7.94 0.51 2.12
CA ILE A 213 7.25 1.79 1.88
C ILE A 213 5.78 1.54 1.55
N LEU A 214 5.48 0.57 0.69
CA LEU A 214 4.13 0.18 0.34
C LEU A 214 3.36 -0.42 1.54
N ALA A 215 3.99 -1.22 2.39
CA ALA A 215 3.38 -1.72 3.63
C ALA A 215 2.96 -0.56 4.55
N THR A 216 3.83 0.46 4.68
CA THR A 216 3.55 1.68 5.44
C THR A 216 2.35 2.44 4.87
N ALA A 217 2.30 2.57 3.54
CA ALA A 217 1.21 3.24 2.84
C ALA A 217 -0.13 2.51 3.00
N LEU A 218 -0.14 1.18 2.87
CA LEU A 218 -1.35 0.37 3.03
C LEU A 218 -1.87 0.45 4.47
N GLY A 219 -0.99 0.34 5.47
CA GLY A 219 -1.36 0.54 6.87
C GLY A 219 -1.98 1.92 7.10
N ARG A 220 -1.35 2.98 6.59
CA ARG A 220 -1.87 4.36 6.67
C ARG A 220 -3.23 4.51 5.99
N LEU A 221 -3.42 3.93 4.81
CA LEU A 221 -4.69 3.95 4.09
C LEU A 221 -5.79 3.25 4.89
N ARG A 222 -5.49 2.08 5.47
CA ARG A 222 -6.44 1.34 6.32
C ARG A 222 -6.80 2.11 7.59
N SER A 223 -5.85 2.77 8.25
CA SER A 223 -6.15 3.67 9.38
C SER A 223 -7.08 4.81 8.95
N LYS A 224 -6.87 5.39 7.76
CA LYS A 224 -7.71 6.48 7.25
C LYS A 224 -9.15 6.06 6.98
N LEU A 225 -9.40 4.83 6.53
CA LEU A 225 -10.76 4.32 6.28
C LEU A 225 -11.68 4.46 7.50
N LYS A 226 -11.14 4.29 8.71
CA LYS A 226 -11.92 4.35 9.96
C LYS A 226 -12.41 5.76 10.31
N TYR A 227 -11.67 6.79 9.92
CA TYR A 227 -11.87 8.15 10.41
C TYR A 227 -12.15 9.19 9.33
N ARG A 228 -11.92 8.87 8.05
CA ARG A 228 -12.22 9.74 6.92
C ARG A 228 -12.83 8.94 5.77
N PRO A 229 -13.60 9.58 4.89
CA PRO A 229 -14.26 8.90 3.79
C PRO A 229 -13.31 8.69 2.59
N VAL A 230 -12.06 8.28 2.88
CA VAL A 230 -10.95 8.12 1.92
C VAL A 230 -11.23 7.08 0.84
N LEU A 231 -12.19 6.19 1.09
CA LEU A 231 -12.62 5.23 0.08
C LEU A 231 -13.18 5.92 -1.16
N PHE A 232 -13.80 7.10 -1.03
CA PHE A 232 -14.31 7.85 -2.18
C PHE A 232 -13.21 8.51 -3.01
N ASP A 233 -12.02 8.75 -2.43
CA ASP A 233 -10.84 9.22 -3.16
C ASP A 233 -10.27 8.13 -4.10
N LEU A 234 -10.71 6.88 -3.91
CA LEU A 234 -10.28 5.70 -4.67
C LEU A 234 -11.36 5.18 -5.64
N THR A 235 -12.60 5.64 -5.54
CA THR A 235 -13.71 5.20 -6.39
C THR A 235 -14.03 6.24 -7.46
N PRO A 236 -14.54 5.83 -8.63
CA PRO A 236 -15.05 6.76 -9.63
C PRO A 236 -16.14 7.69 -9.07
N GLY A 237 -16.42 8.81 -9.75
CA GLY A 237 -17.41 9.79 -9.28
C GLY A 237 -18.85 9.26 -9.14
N VAL A 238 -19.15 8.13 -9.80
CA VAL A 238 -20.42 7.42 -9.70
C VAL A 238 -20.13 5.93 -9.54
N PHE A 239 -20.79 5.28 -8.58
CA PHE A 239 -20.55 3.87 -8.23
C PHE A 239 -21.81 3.20 -7.69
N THR A 240 -21.85 1.88 -7.76
CA THR A 240 -22.82 1.06 -7.03
C THR A 240 -22.32 0.77 -5.61
N LEU A 241 -23.23 0.52 -4.66
CA LEU A 241 -22.83 0.10 -3.29
C LEU A 241 -22.06 -1.23 -3.27
N SER A 242 -22.22 -2.07 -4.29
CA SER A 242 -21.49 -3.35 -4.41
C SER A 242 -20.05 -3.14 -4.91
N GLU A 243 -19.80 -2.10 -5.70
CA GLU A 243 -18.43 -1.67 -6.06
C GLU A 243 -17.75 -0.99 -4.87
N LEU A 244 -18.47 -0.13 -4.15
CA LEU A 244 -17.95 0.49 -2.92
C LEU A 244 -17.58 -0.57 -1.87
N GLN A 245 -18.44 -1.57 -1.65
CA GLN A 245 -18.12 -2.69 -0.77
C GLN A 245 -16.87 -3.43 -1.23
N ALA A 246 -16.77 -3.74 -2.53
CA ALA A 246 -15.61 -4.43 -3.08
C ALA A 246 -14.32 -3.63 -2.87
N GLY A 247 -14.38 -2.31 -3.03
CA GLY A 247 -13.28 -1.41 -2.74
C GLY A 247 -12.84 -1.47 -1.29
N ALA A 248 -13.80 -1.41 -0.35
CA ALA A 248 -13.52 -1.53 1.07
C ALA A 248 -12.88 -2.88 1.42
N GLU A 249 -13.38 -3.98 0.86
CA GLU A 249 -12.82 -5.33 1.03
C GLU A 249 -11.42 -5.45 0.41
N ALA A 250 -11.22 -4.84 -0.77
CA ALA A 250 -9.93 -4.87 -1.47
C ALA A 250 -8.84 -4.06 -0.76
N VAL A 251 -9.19 -2.98 -0.08
CA VAL A 251 -8.23 -2.22 0.73
C VAL A 251 -8.00 -2.89 2.08
N SER A 252 -9.07 -3.29 2.78
CA SER A 252 -8.98 -3.88 4.13
C SER A 252 -8.42 -5.30 4.14
N GLY A 253 -8.58 -6.05 3.04
CA GLY A 253 -8.25 -7.46 2.97
C GLY A 253 -9.21 -8.35 3.75
N LEU A 254 -10.40 -7.86 4.10
CA LEU A 254 -11.40 -8.55 4.89
C LEU A 254 -12.70 -8.70 4.09
N SER A 255 -13.46 -9.75 4.36
CA SER A 255 -14.82 -9.94 3.81
C SER A 255 -15.82 -9.16 4.65
N LEU A 256 -16.70 -8.38 4.03
CA LEU A 256 -17.69 -7.56 4.71
C LEU A 256 -19.10 -8.12 4.53
N HIS A 257 -19.89 -8.10 5.59
CA HIS A 257 -21.29 -8.53 5.49
C HIS A 257 -22.11 -7.49 4.72
N LYS A 258 -22.64 -7.90 3.55
CA LYS A 258 -23.32 -7.02 2.58
C LYS A 258 -24.39 -6.10 3.20
N GLN A 259 -25.27 -6.64 4.03
CA GLN A 259 -26.34 -5.83 4.63
C GLN A 259 -25.81 -4.88 5.72
N ASN A 260 -24.75 -5.26 6.44
CA ASN A 260 -24.17 -4.39 7.46
C ASN A 260 -23.43 -3.23 6.80
N PHE A 261 -22.67 -3.52 5.75
CA PHE A 261 -21.98 -2.52 4.97
C PHE A 261 -22.95 -1.49 4.37
N ARG A 262 -24.00 -1.96 3.69
CA ARG A 262 -25.03 -1.09 3.11
C ARG A 262 -25.65 -0.15 4.15
N ARG A 263 -26.11 -0.69 5.28
CA ARG A 263 -26.67 0.11 6.38
C ARG A 263 -25.66 1.09 6.96
N GLY A 264 -24.40 0.68 7.07
CA GLY A 264 -23.31 1.53 7.54
C GLY A 264 -23.09 2.74 6.63
N VAL A 265 -22.98 2.50 5.32
CA VAL A 265 -22.83 3.54 4.29
C VAL A 265 -24.03 4.49 4.32
N GLU A 266 -25.26 3.99 4.27
CA GLU A 266 -26.47 4.82 4.29
C GLU A 266 -26.55 5.69 5.56
N ARG A 267 -26.16 5.14 6.72
CA ARG A 267 -26.12 5.88 8.00
C ARG A 267 -25.09 7.00 8.02
N THR A 268 -24.03 6.94 7.20
CA THR A 268 -23.05 8.03 7.13
C THR A 268 -23.63 9.31 6.54
N GLY A 269 -24.70 9.22 5.73
CA GLY A 269 -25.27 10.36 5.00
C GLY A 269 -24.35 10.93 3.90
N LEU A 270 -23.25 10.24 3.59
CA LEU A 270 -22.23 10.70 2.64
C LEU A 270 -22.50 10.33 1.18
N VAL A 271 -23.48 9.47 0.93
CA VAL A 271 -23.85 9.03 -0.42
C VAL A 271 -25.30 9.41 -0.72
N GLU A 272 -25.57 9.74 -1.98
CA GLU A 272 -26.92 9.99 -2.46
C GLU A 272 -27.18 9.24 -3.77
N PRO A 273 -28.42 8.75 -3.99
CA PRO A 273 -28.78 8.08 -5.22
C PRO A 273 -28.79 9.06 -6.39
N THR A 274 -28.35 8.60 -7.55
CA THR A 274 -28.38 9.38 -8.81
C THR A 274 -29.69 9.23 -9.57
N GLY A 275 -30.55 8.28 -9.16
CA GLY A 275 -31.75 7.87 -9.91
C GLY A 275 -31.46 6.99 -11.13
N GLN A 276 -30.18 6.73 -11.43
CA GLN A 276 -29.77 5.88 -12.55
C GLN A 276 -29.48 4.45 -12.06
N LEU A 277 -29.66 3.48 -12.95
CA LEU A 277 -29.34 2.07 -12.72
C LEU A 277 -28.22 1.63 -13.66
N SER A 278 -27.31 0.79 -13.17
CA SER A 278 -26.28 0.13 -13.97
C SER A 278 -26.60 -1.34 -14.16
N SER A 279 -26.54 -1.81 -15.42
CA SER A 279 -26.67 -3.21 -15.81
C SER A 279 -25.32 -3.94 -15.96
N THR A 280 -24.20 -3.25 -15.74
CA THR A 280 -22.83 -3.76 -15.97
C THR A 280 -22.45 -4.88 -15.01
N THR A 281 -23.18 -5.07 -13.91
CA THR A 281 -22.87 -6.06 -12.87
C THR A 281 -23.31 -7.49 -13.20
N GLY A 282 -23.78 -7.75 -14.43
CA GLY A 282 -24.14 -9.10 -14.92
C GLY A 282 -25.39 -9.71 -14.27
N GLY A 283 -26.14 -8.91 -13.49
CA GLY A 283 -27.35 -9.33 -12.78
C GLY A 283 -28.46 -8.27 -12.82
N ARG A 284 -29.32 -8.23 -11.77
CA ARG A 284 -30.37 -7.20 -11.65
C ARG A 284 -29.72 -5.81 -11.67
N PRO A 285 -30.27 -4.83 -12.42
CA PRO A 285 -29.75 -3.48 -12.45
C PRO A 285 -29.56 -2.91 -11.04
N ALA A 286 -28.37 -2.38 -10.77
CA ALA A 286 -27.97 -1.84 -9.48
C ALA A 286 -28.06 -0.32 -9.49
N GLU A 287 -28.59 0.27 -8.42
CA GLU A 287 -28.68 1.72 -8.27
C GLU A 287 -27.30 2.37 -8.16
N LEU A 288 -27.12 3.47 -8.88
CA LEU A 288 -25.91 4.26 -8.89
C LEU A 288 -26.01 5.39 -7.85
N PHE A 289 -24.92 5.56 -7.11
CA PHE A 289 -24.73 6.54 -6.05
C PHE A 289 -23.56 7.46 -6.40
N ARG A 290 -23.56 8.65 -5.80
CA ARG A 290 -22.42 9.56 -5.82
C ARG A 290 -22.07 10.02 -4.40
N PHE A 291 -20.81 10.39 -4.19
CA PHE A 291 -20.37 11.00 -2.94
C PHE A 291 -20.89 12.45 -2.85
N LYS A 292 -21.55 12.80 -1.74
CA LYS A 292 -22.16 14.11 -1.50
C LYS A 292 -21.15 15.16 -1.00
N GLY A 293 -19.93 14.75 -0.68
CA GLY A 293 -18.93 15.61 -0.04
C GLY A 293 -19.03 15.57 1.50
N VAL A 294 -18.06 16.20 2.14
CA VAL A 294 -18.04 16.40 3.60
C VAL A 294 -18.78 17.71 3.93
N ASP A 295 -19.49 17.76 5.05
CA ASP A 295 -20.16 19.00 5.49
C ASP A 295 -19.14 20.16 5.59
N ALA A 296 -19.39 21.21 4.80
CA ALA A 296 -18.51 22.35 4.65
C ALA A 296 -18.30 23.15 5.95
N GLN A 297 -19.18 22.99 6.95
CA GLN A 297 -19.08 23.73 8.22
C GLN A 297 -18.21 23.07 9.28
N THR A 298 -18.05 21.75 9.24
CA THR A 298 -17.30 20.99 10.27
C THR A 298 -16.02 20.35 9.73
N GLY A 299 -15.89 20.18 8.42
CA GLY A 299 -14.72 19.54 7.78
C GLY A 299 -14.50 18.08 8.21
N ALA A 300 -15.39 17.53 9.04
CA ALA A 300 -15.32 16.18 9.58
C ALA A 300 -16.40 15.34 8.92
N ALA A 301 -16.00 14.39 8.09
CA ALA A 301 -16.89 13.32 7.67
C ALA A 301 -16.65 12.13 8.59
N PRO A 302 -17.70 11.48 9.11
CA PRO A 302 -17.53 10.20 9.78
C PRO A 302 -16.86 9.25 8.80
N GLY A 303 -15.74 8.64 9.21
CA GLY A 303 -15.12 7.58 8.41
C GLY A 303 -16.09 6.42 8.20
N LEU A 304 -15.78 5.59 7.20
CA LEU A 304 -16.49 4.33 7.03
C LEU A 304 -16.05 3.39 8.15
N SER A 305 -16.80 3.40 9.25
CA SER A 305 -16.63 2.39 10.29
C SER A 305 -16.98 1.04 9.66
N LEU A 306 -15.94 0.30 9.25
CA LEU A 306 -16.09 -1.07 8.79
C LEU A 306 -16.67 -1.85 9.97
N PRO A 307 -17.81 -2.55 9.80
CA PRO A 307 -18.43 -3.27 10.90
C PRO A 307 -17.40 -4.18 11.56
N ALA A 308 -17.25 -4.08 12.88
CA ALA A 308 -16.37 -4.95 13.64
C ALA A 308 -16.72 -6.42 13.34
N GLN A 309 -15.70 -7.24 13.07
CA GLN A 309 -15.89 -8.69 12.99
C GLN A 309 -16.48 -9.19 14.32
N ARG A 310 -17.58 -9.95 14.22
CA ARG A 310 -17.94 -10.92 15.25
C ARG A 310 -16.96 -12.07 15.18
#